data_AF-A0A7S4NML1-F1
#
_entry.id   AF-A0A7S4NML1-F1
#
_cell.length_a   1.000
_cell.length_b   1.000
_cell.length_c   1.000
_cell.angle_alpha   90.00
_cell.angle_beta   90.00
_cell.angle_gamma   90.00
#
_symmetry.space_group_name_H-M   'P 1'
#
loop_
_entity.id
_entity.type
_entity.pdbx_description
1 polymer ?
#
loop_
_entity_poly.entity_id
_entity_poly.type
_entity_poly.pdbx_seq_one_letter_code
_entity_poly.pdbx_strand_id
1 'polypeptide(L)'
;SSSLPFAPSKGKFGNNIDVDQKRYKWLADVTSVVGVVLETLTPLVPGLFLFIGSIANALKTVALLVSGSSRMSIVEGFALQGNFGDVVAKLHAQCTITYFMGMCVGIPATLICGDSLLFRTSFVSLFSLLSLSCSYLSLSSVALTKINPQRGMLVLEDVIRGLLEDKKGKGG
;
A
#
# COMPACT_ATOMS: atom_id res chain seq x y z
N SER A 1 8.27 40.32 -28.63
CA SER A 1 7.35 41.08 -27.75
C SER A 1 5.98 40.49 -28.00
N SER A 2 5.29 39.82 -27.10
CA SER A 2 5.15 40.02 -25.66
C SER A 2 4.37 38.84 -25.03
N SER A 3 4.81 38.42 -23.84
CA SER A 3 4.04 37.84 -22.73
C SER A 3 3.24 36.53 -22.91
N LEU A 4 3.85 35.43 -22.43
CA LEU A 4 3.16 34.48 -21.53
C LEU A 4 2.80 35.23 -20.22
N PRO A 5 1.66 34.95 -19.57
CA PRO A 5 1.67 33.90 -18.55
C PRO A 5 0.29 33.22 -18.37
N PHE A 6 0.09 32.03 -18.96
CA PHE A 6 -0.96 31.13 -18.44
C PHE A 6 -0.36 30.33 -17.29
N ALA A 7 -0.36 30.94 -16.11
CA ALA A 7 -0.18 30.20 -14.87
C ALA A 7 -1.35 29.23 -14.72
N PRO A 8 -1.14 27.90 -14.72
CA PRO A 8 -2.22 26.99 -14.39
C PRO A 8 -2.55 27.19 -12.90
N SER A 9 -3.76 27.69 -12.65
CA SER A 9 -4.41 27.65 -11.35
C SER A 9 -4.18 26.25 -10.75
N LYS A 10 -3.53 26.19 -9.57
CA LYS A 10 -3.27 24.96 -8.83
C LYS A 10 -4.62 24.30 -8.51
N GLY A 11 -5.03 23.40 -9.39
CA GLY A 11 -6.37 22.82 -9.39
C GLY A 11 -6.62 21.99 -8.14
N LYS A 12 -7.81 22.16 -7.55
CA LYS A 12 -8.37 21.38 -6.45
C LYS A 12 -8.32 19.85 -6.67
N PHE A 13 -8.09 19.39 -7.91
CA PHE A 13 -7.98 17.99 -8.30
C PHE A 13 -6.78 17.25 -7.66
N GLY A 14 -5.61 17.88 -7.55
CA GLY A 14 -4.45 17.23 -6.93
C GLY A 14 -4.68 16.95 -5.44
N ASN A 15 -5.19 17.96 -4.72
CA ASN A 15 -5.44 17.86 -3.28
C ASN A 15 -6.51 16.81 -2.93
N ASN A 16 -7.53 16.61 -3.77
CA ASN A 16 -8.54 15.58 -3.54
C ASN A 16 -7.96 14.17 -3.71
N ILE A 17 -7.11 13.95 -4.71
CA ILE A 17 -6.56 12.62 -4.99
C ILE A 17 -5.50 12.24 -3.95
N ASP A 18 -4.71 13.20 -3.46
CA ASP A 18 -3.80 13.00 -2.32
C ASP A 18 -4.59 12.66 -1.03
N VAL A 19 -5.70 13.36 -0.77
CA VAL A 19 -6.57 13.11 0.37
C VAL A 19 -7.22 11.73 0.27
N ASP A 20 -7.70 11.35 -0.92
CA ASP A 20 -8.31 10.05 -1.16
C ASP A 20 -7.28 8.92 -0.99
N GLN A 21 -6.06 9.09 -1.50
CA GLN A 21 -4.99 8.09 -1.36
C GLN A 21 -4.56 7.89 0.11
N LYS A 22 -4.52 8.96 0.91
CA LYS A 22 -4.32 8.87 2.37
C LYS A 22 -5.45 8.10 3.05
N ARG A 23 -6.71 8.34 2.65
CA ARG A 23 -7.88 7.63 3.18
C ARG A 23 -7.88 6.15 2.81
N TYR A 24 -7.53 5.81 1.57
CA TYR A 24 -7.40 4.40 1.15
C TYR A 24 -6.27 3.69 1.88
N LYS A 25 -5.14 4.36 2.10
CA LYS A 25 -4.02 3.81 2.87
C LYS A 25 -4.43 3.56 4.32
N TRP A 26 -5.12 4.50 4.96
CA TRP A 26 -5.62 4.35 6.31
C TRP A 26 -6.68 3.24 6.42
N LEU A 27 -7.62 3.18 5.48
CA LEU A 27 -8.65 2.14 5.42
C LEU A 27 -8.03 0.75 5.24
N ALA A 28 -7.00 0.62 4.40
CA ALA A 28 -6.27 -0.63 4.22
C ALA A 28 -5.60 -1.08 5.52
N ASP A 29 -5.00 -0.15 6.27
CA ASP A 29 -4.35 -0.46 7.54
C ASP A 29 -5.37 -0.92 8.61
N VAL A 30 -6.50 -0.21 8.72
CA VAL A 30 -7.61 -0.62 9.59
C VAL A 30 -8.16 -1.99 9.20
N THR A 31 -8.36 -2.23 7.90
CA THR A 31 -8.84 -3.52 7.38
C THR A 31 -7.88 -4.66 7.71
N SER A 32 -6.57 -4.39 7.65
CA SER A 32 -5.53 -5.34 8.05
C SER A 32 -5.63 -5.71 9.53
N VAL A 33 -5.75 -4.70 10.40
CA VAL A 33 -5.89 -4.91 11.86
C VAL A 33 -7.15 -5.70 12.17
N VAL A 34 -8.29 -5.38 11.53
CA VAL A 34 -9.54 -6.13 11.70
C VAL A 34 -9.35 -7.60 11.29
N GLY A 35 -8.68 -7.87 10.17
CA GLY A 35 -8.39 -9.24 9.74
C GLY A 35 -7.52 -10.01 10.75
N VAL A 36 -6.49 -9.37 11.30
CA VAL A 36 -5.62 -9.98 12.33
C VAL A 36 -6.36 -10.25 13.63
N VAL A 37 -7.23 -9.33 14.07
CA VAL A 37 -8.07 -9.50 15.27
C VAL A 37 -9.06 -10.65 15.07
N LEU A 38 -9.74 -10.70 13.92
CA LEU A 38 -10.65 -11.80 13.59
C LEU A 38 -9.93 -13.14 13.58
N GLU A 39 -8.75 -13.23 12.97
CA GLU A 39 -7.95 -14.46 12.94
C GLU A 39 -7.52 -14.93 14.34
N THR A 40 -7.22 -13.98 15.23
CA THR A 40 -6.84 -14.27 16.62
C THR A 40 -8.03 -14.70 17.47
N LEU A 41 -9.24 -14.24 17.13
CA LEU A 41 -10.50 -14.64 17.77
C LEU A 41 -11.05 -15.97 17.25
N THR A 42 -10.63 -16.40 16.06
CA THR A 42 -11.02 -17.68 15.44
C THR A 42 -10.98 -18.90 16.39
N PRO A 43 -9.93 -19.12 17.23
CA PRO A 43 -9.90 -20.24 18.17
C PRO A 43 -10.96 -20.20 19.29
N LEU A 44 -11.64 -19.06 19.53
CA LEU A 44 -12.72 -18.96 20.52
C LEU A 44 -14.06 -19.52 20.00
N VAL A 45 -14.23 -19.64 18.69
CA VAL A 45 -15.48 -20.13 18.06
C VAL A 45 -15.16 -21.28 17.09
N PRO A 46 -14.89 -22.49 17.61
CA PRO A 46 -14.44 -23.62 16.80
C PRO A 46 -15.46 -24.04 15.71
N GLY A 47 -16.75 -23.77 15.90
CA GLY A 47 -17.79 -24.07 14.91
C GLY A 47 -17.80 -23.17 13.67
N LEU A 48 -17.19 -21.97 13.75
CA LEU A 48 -17.11 -21.01 12.64
C LEU A 48 -15.67 -20.69 12.24
N PHE A 49 -14.69 -21.47 12.74
CA PHE A 49 -13.26 -21.26 12.53
C PHE A 49 -12.92 -21.00 11.06
N LEU A 50 -13.41 -21.87 10.18
CA LEU A 50 -13.05 -21.84 8.77
C LEU A 50 -13.67 -20.62 8.06
N PHE A 51 -14.93 -20.29 8.40
CA PHE A 51 -15.62 -19.13 7.83
C PHE A 51 -15.00 -17.80 8.26
N ILE A 52 -14.75 -17.64 9.57
CA ILE A 52 -14.12 -16.44 10.14
C ILE A 52 -12.69 -16.32 9.64
N GLY A 53 -11.93 -17.43 9.60
CA GLY A 53 -10.58 -17.47 9.06
C GLY A 53 -10.50 -17.11 7.57
N SER A 54 -11.47 -17.54 6.76
CA SER A 54 -11.57 -17.16 5.35
C SER A 54 -11.84 -15.67 5.18
N ILE A 55 -12.78 -15.11 5.94
CA ILE A 55 -13.08 -13.67 5.93
C ILE A 55 -11.84 -12.88 6.38
N ALA A 56 -11.23 -13.27 7.49
CA ALA A 56 -10.02 -12.64 8.01
C ALA A 56 -8.89 -12.61 6.97
N ASN A 57 -8.65 -13.73 6.28
CA ASN A 57 -7.65 -13.78 5.22
C ASN A 57 -8.02 -12.94 4.00
N ALA A 58 -9.30 -12.92 3.59
CA ALA A 58 -9.74 -12.04 2.51
C ALA A 58 -9.48 -10.56 2.82
N LEU A 59 -9.80 -10.10 4.04
CA LEU A 59 -9.53 -8.73 4.48
C LEU A 59 -8.03 -8.40 4.45
N LYS A 60 -7.19 -9.30 4.98
CA LYS A 60 -5.74 -9.12 4.94
C LYS A 60 -5.20 -9.05 3.51
N THR A 61 -5.66 -9.92 2.61
CA THR A 61 -5.24 -9.88 1.20
C THR A 61 -5.64 -8.57 0.54
N VAL A 62 -6.86 -8.07 0.76
CA VAL A 62 -7.28 -6.76 0.23
C VAL A 62 -6.38 -5.64 0.77
N ALA A 63 -6.10 -5.62 2.06
CA ALA A 63 -5.22 -4.63 2.68
C ALA A 63 -3.78 -4.68 2.10
N LEU A 64 -3.26 -5.89 1.86
CA LEU A 64 -1.94 -6.11 1.24
C LEU A 64 -1.91 -5.61 -0.20
N LEU A 65 -2.97 -5.83 -0.98
CA LEU A 65 -3.08 -5.36 -2.36
C LEU A 65 -3.07 -3.83 -2.41
N VAL A 66 -3.89 -3.17 -1.58
CA VAL A 66 -3.94 -1.70 -1.53
C VAL A 66 -2.63 -1.09 -1.03
N SER A 67 -1.98 -1.73 -0.06
CA SER A 67 -0.67 -1.29 0.43
C SER A 67 0.44 -1.53 -0.58
N GLY A 68 0.41 -2.66 -1.29
CA GLY A 68 1.35 -3.02 -2.34
C GLY A 68 1.26 -2.09 -3.54
N SER A 69 0.04 -1.81 -4.01
CA SER A 69 -0.17 -0.86 -5.11
C SER A 69 0.35 0.52 -4.76
N SER A 70 0.05 1.02 -3.56
CA SER A 70 0.55 2.31 -3.07
C SER A 70 2.09 2.37 -3.08
N ARG A 71 2.77 1.31 -2.64
CA ARG A 71 4.24 1.24 -2.66
C ARG A 71 4.79 1.21 -4.08
N MET A 72 4.15 0.45 -4.97
CA MET A 72 4.56 0.36 -6.37
C MET A 72 4.42 1.71 -7.10
N SER A 73 3.31 2.43 -6.90
CA SER A 73 3.13 3.77 -7.47
C SER A 73 4.15 4.79 -6.95
N ILE A 74 4.59 4.66 -5.69
CA ILE A 74 5.67 5.49 -5.14
C ILE A 74 7.00 5.15 -5.83
N VAL A 75 7.35 3.86 -5.93
CA VAL A 75 8.58 3.41 -6.58
C VAL A 75 8.61 3.80 -8.07
N GLU A 76 7.46 3.75 -8.74
CA GLU A 76 7.29 4.18 -10.12
C GLU A 76 7.64 5.67 -10.29
N GLY A 77 7.20 6.52 -9.35
CA GLY A 77 7.55 7.94 -9.34
C GLY A 77 9.04 8.25 -9.06
N PHE A 78 9.78 7.31 -8.47
CA PHE A 78 11.22 7.44 -8.20
C PHE A 78 12.11 6.72 -9.22
N ALA A 79 11.54 5.88 -10.09
CA ALA A 79 12.30 5.17 -11.09
C ALA A 79 12.62 6.08 -12.30
N LEU A 80 13.90 6.15 -12.65
CA LEU A 80 14.32 6.67 -13.95
C LEU A 80 14.05 5.60 -15.03
N GLN A 81 13.71 6.04 -16.25
CA GLN A 81 13.39 5.13 -17.36
C GLN A 81 14.47 4.03 -17.51
N GLY A 82 14.05 2.77 -17.46
CA GLY A 82 14.93 1.59 -17.60
C GLY A 82 15.37 0.91 -16.30
N ASN A 83 15.19 1.51 -15.11
CA ASN A 83 15.62 0.91 -13.84
C ASN A 83 14.48 0.55 -12.86
N PHE A 84 13.21 0.73 -13.27
CA PHE A 84 12.05 0.39 -12.43
C PHE A 84 12.03 -1.08 -12.00
N GLY A 85 12.32 -1.99 -12.93
CA GLY A 85 12.32 -3.43 -12.65
C GLY A 85 13.34 -3.84 -11.59
N ASP A 86 14.57 -3.28 -11.63
CA ASP A 86 15.61 -3.56 -10.63
C ASP A 86 15.23 -3.01 -9.24
N VAL A 87 14.69 -1.78 -9.19
CA VAL A 87 14.25 -1.18 -7.93
C VAL A 87 13.10 -1.97 -7.30
N VAL A 88 12.12 -2.39 -8.09
CA VAL A 88 11.01 -3.23 -7.63
C VAL A 88 11.52 -4.61 -7.16
N ALA A 89 12.46 -5.22 -7.90
CA ALA A 89 13.05 -6.50 -7.51
C ALA A 89 13.79 -6.40 -6.16
N LYS A 90 14.57 -5.32 -5.95
CA LYS A 90 15.24 -5.04 -4.68
C LYS A 90 14.25 -4.82 -3.53
N LEU A 91 13.18 -4.06 -3.77
CA LEU A 91 12.13 -3.85 -2.78
C LEU A 91 11.45 -5.18 -2.39
N HIS A 92 11.13 -6.02 -3.37
CA HIS A 92 10.55 -7.33 -3.11
C HIS A 92 11.49 -8.21 -2.29
N ALA A 93 12.78 -8.26 -2.66
CA ALA A 93 13.80 -8.98 -1.91
C ALA A 93 13.88 -8.49 -0.45
N GLN A 94 13.85 -7.17 -0.23
CA GLN A 94 13.82 -6.59 1.12
C GLN A 94 12.57 -7.03 1.90
N CYS A 95 11.39 -7.04 1.27
CA CYS A 95 10.17 -7.51 1.93
C CYS A 95 10.29 -8.99 2.34
N THR A 96 10.83 -9.83 1.46
CA THR A 96 11.05 -11.26 1.73
C THR A 96 12.03 -11.49 2.86
N ILE A 97 13.20 -10.81 2.84
CA ILE A 97 14.18 -10.89 3.93
C ILE A 97 13.54 -10.46 5.26
N THR A 98 12.77 -9.37 5.24
CA THR A 98 12.05 -8.89 6.43
C THR A 98 11.07 -9.95 6.97
N TYR A 99 10.32 -10.61 6.09
CA TYR A 99 9.41 -11.69 6.48
C TYR A 99 10.15 -12.88 7.11
N PHE A 100 11.26 -13.31 6.49
CA PHE A 100 12.10 -14.37 7.05
C PHE A 100 12.67 -14.01 8.42
N MET A 101 13.21 -12.79 8.59
CA MET A 101 13.69 -12.33 9.88
C MET A 101 12.57 -12.33 10.93
N GLY A 102 11.38 -11.87 10.56
CA GLY A 102 10.19 -11.91 11.41
C GLY A 102 9.85 -13.34 11.85
N MET A 103 9.87 -14.32 10.94
CA MET A 103 9.65 -15.72 11.28
C MET A 103 10.76 -16.30 12.17
N CYS A 104 12.02 -16.02 11.86
CA CYS A 104 13.17 -16.47 12.64
C CYS A 104 13.13 -15.97 14.09
N VAL A 105 12.54 -14.80 14.34
CA VAL A 105 12.35 -14.25 15.70
C VAL A 105 11.03 -14.71 16.32
N GLY A 106 9.94 -14.73 15.56
CA GLY A 106 8.59 -15.01 16.05
C GLY A 106 8.36 -16.47 16.47
N ILE A 107 8.92 -17.43 15.71
CA ILE A 107 8.80 -18.86 16.02
C ILE A 107 9.43 -19.20 17.38
N PRO A 108 10.72 -18.89 17.66
CA PRO A 108 11.32 -19.18 18.96
C PRO A 108 10.68 -18.38 20.10
N ALA A 109 10.24 -17.14 19.86
CA ALA A 109 9.50 -16.37 20.87
C ALA A 109 8.21 -17.07 21.31
N THR A 110 7.50 -17.69 20.37
CA THR A 110 6.28 -18.47 20.65
C THR A 110 6.59 -19.76 21.41
N LEU A 111 7.71 -20.44 21.08
CA LEU A 111 8.16 -21.65 21.78
C LEU A 111 8.54 -21.38 23.24
N ILE A 112 9.16 -20.22 23.53
CA ILE A 112 9.60 -19.85 24.87
C ILE A 112 8.42 -19.40 25.75
N CYS A 113 7.45 -18.66 25.18
CA CYS A 113 6.35 -18.08 25.95
C CYS A 113 5.13 -19.01 26.14
N GLY A 114 5.07 -20.12 25.38
CA GLY A 114 3.96 -21.08 25.43
C GLY A 114 2.67 -20.61 24.75
N ASP A 115 1.80 -21.56 24.37
CA ASP A 115 0.54 -21.29 23.66
C ASP A 115 -0.60 -20.87 24.61
N SER A 116 -0.37 -19.79 25.37
CA SER A 116 -1.43 -19.21 26.18
C SER A 116 -2.22 -18.20 25.35
N LEU A 117 -3.55 -18.39 25.31
CA LEU A 117 -4.47 -17.50 24.58
C LEU A 117 -4.25 -16.04 24.96
N LEU A 118 -4.05 -15.77 26.26
CA LEU A 118 -3.81 -14.43 26.80
C LEU A 118 -2.52 -13.80 26.28
N PHE A 119 -1.43 -14.57 26.18
CA PHE A 119 -0.18 -14.06 25.63
C PHE A 119 -0.34 -13.74 24.15
N ARG A 120 -0.98 -14.63 23.38
CA ARG A 120 -1.26 -14.44 21.96
C ARG A 120 -2.12 -13.19 21.72
N THR A 121 -3.24 -13.04 22.42
CA THR A 121 -4.14 -11.88 22.26
C THR A 121 -3.48 -10.59 22.71
N SER A 122 -2.71 -10.61 23.81
CA SER A 122 -2.01 -9.40 24.30
C SER A 122 -0.92 -8.96 23.32
N PHE A 123 -0.12 -9.91 22.82
CA PHE A 123 0.93 -9.62 21.84
C PHE A 123 0.34 -9.05 20.54
N VAL A 124 -0.71 -9.69 20.01
CA VAL A 124 -1.41 -9.20 18.82
C VAL A 124 -2.02 -7.82 19.04
N SER A 125 -2.65 -7.57 20.20
CA SER A 125 -3.24 -6.27 20.52
C SER A 125 -2.18 -5.17 20.58
N LEU A 126 -1.06 -5.41 21.27
CA LEU A 126 0.04 -4.46 21.36
C LEU A 126 0.66 -4.18 19.98
N PHE A 127 0.90 -5.23 19.21
CA PHE A 127 1.46 -5.10 17.86
C PHE A 127 0.51 -4.39 16.89
N SER A 128 -0.80 -4.62 17.02
CA SER A 128 -1.83 -3.93 16.23
C SER A 128 -1.92 -2.45 16.58
N LEU A 129 -1.89 -2.09 17.87
CA LEU A 129 -1.86 -0.69 18.30
C LEU A 129 -0.59 0.03 17.85
N LEU A 130 0.56 -0.65 17.93
CA LEU A 130 1.82 -0.12 17.44
C LEU A 130 1.78 0.08 15.92
N SER A 131 1.25 -0.89 15.18
CA SER A 131 1.11 -0.81 13.71
C SER A 131 0.20 0.35 13.31
N LEU A 132 -0.96 0.48 13.96
CA LEU A 132 -1.90 1.58 13.70
C LEU A 132 -1.29 2.94 14.05
N SER A 133 -0.56 3.02 15.16
CA SER A 133 0.14 4.25 15.58
C SER A 133 1.23 4.60 14.58
N CYS A 134 2.03 3.62 14.14
CA CYS A 134 3.07 3.81 13.14
C CYS A 134 2.48 4.28 11.80
N SER A 135 1.37 3.67 11.37
CA SER A 135 0.64 4.10 10.17
C SER A 135 0.07 5.51 10.31
N TYR A 136 -0.45 5.88 11.48
CA TYR A 136 -0.90 7.23 11.76
C TYR A 136 0.25 8.25 11.72
N LEU A 137 1.38 7.94 12.37
CA LEU A 137 2.58 8.76 12.34
C LEU A 137 3.15 8.85 10.92
N SER A 138 3.13 7.76 10.15
CA SER A 138 3.55 7.73 8.75
C SER A 138 2.66 8.64 7.91
N LEU A 139 1.35 8.61 8.06
CA LEU A 139 0.42 9.51 7.36
C LEU A 139 0.60 10.98 7.76
N SER A 140 0.95 11.23 9.02
CA SER A 140 1.23 12.58 9.54
C SER A 140 2.59 13.12 9.09
N SER A 141 3.60 12.25 9.01
CA SER A 141 4.97 12.56 8.56
C SER A 141 5.04 12.68 7.03
N VAL A 142 4.19 11.93 6.33
CA VAL A 142 4.00 12.01 4.88
C VAL A 142 3.14 13.24 4.55
N ALA A 143 3.71 14.42 4.74
CA ALA A 143 3.43 15.56 3.90
C ALA A 143 4.03 15.26 2.53
N LEU A 144 3.24 14.67 1.62
CA LEU A 144 3.63 14.44 0.22
C LEU A 144 3.93 15.80 -0.42
N THR A 145 5.15 16.29 -0.22
CA THR A 145 5.59 17.61 -0.72
C THR A 145 6.06 17.51 -2.18
N LYS A 146 6.25 16.31 -2.71
CA LYS A 146 6.73 16.00 -4.08
C LYS A 146 6.29 14.55 -4.37
N ILE A 147 5.70 14.13 -5.49
CA ILE A 147 5.71 14.54 -6.90
C ILE A 147 4.40 14.05 -7.54
N ASN A 148 4.01 14.67 -8.63
CA ASN A 148 2.76 14.52 -9.39
C ASN A 148 2.80 13.34 -10.40
N PRO A 149 2.31 12.12 -10.07
CA PRO A 149 2.17 11.02 -11.03
C PRO A 149 1.05 11.27 -12.07
N GLN A 150 0.10 12.17 -11.78
CA GLN A 150 -1.01 12.46 -12.67
C GLN A 150 -0.58 13.21 -13.94
N ARG A 151 0.45 14.06 -13.85
CA ARG A 151 1.06 14.65 -15.05
C ARG A 151 1.79 13.63 -15.92
N GLY A 152 2.29 12.54 -15.34
CA GLY A 152 2.89 11.43 -16.10
C GLY A 152 1.82 10.65 -16.89
N MET A 153 0.71 10.30 -16.23
CA MET A 153 -0.40 9.59 -16.86
C MET A 153 -1.10 10.42 -17.95
N LEU A 154 -1.30 11.72 -17.71
CA LEU A 154 -1.92 12.62 -18.70
C LEU A 154 -1.02 12.84 -19.93
N VAL A 155 0.30 13.00 -19.73
CA VAL A 155 1.24 13.08 -20.86
C VAL A 155 1.35 11.75 -21.60
N LEU A 156 1.27 10.61 -20.89
CA LEU A 156 1.25 9.29 -21.51
C LEU A 156 -0.04 9.06 -22.32
N GLU A 157 -1.19 9.51 -21.81
CA GLU A 157 -2.46 9.44 -22.52
C GLU A 157 -2.47 10.35 -23.76
N ASP A 158 -1.90 11.55 -23.66
CA ASP A 158 -1.72 12.47 -24.80
C ASP A 158 -0.76 11.90 -25.86
N VAL A 159 0.34 11.26 -25.45
CA VAL A 159 1.29 10.61 -26.38
C VAL A 159 0.67 9.37 -27.04
N ILE A 160 -0.07 8.55 -26.29
CA ILE A 160 -0.78 7.39 -26.84
C ILE A 160 -1.88 7.82 -27.81
N ARG A 161 -2.63 8.89 -27.51
CA ARG A 161 -3.60 9.48 -28.45
C ARG A 161 -2.92 10.01 -29.71
N GLY A 162 -1.82 10.76 -29.59
CA GLY A 162 -1.07 11.28 -30.74
C GLY A 162 -0.51 10.19 -31.66
N LEU A 163 -0.04 9.06 -31.10
CA LEU A 163 0.44 7.91 -31.88
C LEU A 163 -0.69 7.14 -32.59
N LEU A 164 -1.89 7.13 -32.02
CA LEU A 164 -3.08 6.54 -32.66
C LEU A 164 -3.61 7.41 -33.80
N GLU A 165 -3.44 8.73 -33.73
CA GLU A 165 -3.82 9.66 -34.80
C GLU A 165 -2.83 9.61 -35.98
N ASP A 166 -1.51 9.50 -35.74
CA ASP A 166 -0.50 9.35 -36.79
C ASP A 166 -0.67 8.05 -37.60
N LYS A 167 -1.09 6.96 -36.93
CA LYS A 167 -1.43 5.68 -37.57
C LYS A 167 -2.69 5.74 -38.45
N LYS A 168 -3.60 6.68 -38.19
CA LYS A 168 -4.84 6.85 -38.96
C LYS A 168 -4.63 7.72 -40.21
N GLY A 169 -3.62 8.58 -40.22
CA GLY A 169 -3.26 9.44 -41.35
C GLY A 169 -2.38 8.80 -42.44
N LYS A 170 -1.85 7.59 -42.21
CA LYS A 170 -0.93 6.89 -43.14
C LYS A 170 -1.56 5.71 -43.90
N GLY A 171 -2.87 5.51 -43.77
CA GLY A 171 -3.61 4.40 -44.38
C GLY A 171 -4.84 4.81 -45.21
N GLY A 172 -4.90 6.07 -45.65
CA GLY A 172 -5.94 6.59 -46.55
C GLY A 172 -5.32 7.20 -47.80
#